data_AF-A0A660TU16-F1
#
_entry.id   AF-A0A660TU16-F1
#
_cell.length_a   1.000
_cell.length_b   1.000
_cell.length_c   1.000
_cell.angle_alpha   90.00
_cell.angle_beta   90.00
_cell.angle_gamma   90.00
#
_symmetry.space_group_name_H-M   'P 1'
#
loop_
_entity.id
_entity.type
_entity.pdbx_description
1 polymer ?
#
loop_
_entity_poly.entity_id
_entity_poly.type
_entity_poly.pdbx_seq_one_letter_code
_entity_poly.pdbx_strand_id
1 'polypeptide(L)'
;MVRKLINMKRPYFIESIILLIVYTFNWIGFGDYTSVILLLAFLVTLFFKDKRELIFSDKYILILTILFTLSCIISSLFSINKLNSTLISLLWFFVIFVPISYVRFSLNSENDFFIKYIIPVSFLMVFAILLQLYFHFFYNLFTKGLIIKRYTAKFLGKASTPDMLVMLGGIGYGWIRQKESEKHKWYGFIFLLGCFFGSVLTFDRGGVVSFFILMIILLSFDYKRLIFLSIITIIAIYLTFKLSTLHRFEHLFDFLYSKRTQKSLTTAAQIATFKGAWGMIKDHWFLGVGTNNFARHIKNYGVGKWYTYAHNFILQFWAENGLFGMIFGLSIIGLTIYRWIKSWKQYKYKWIALGLGASFICMLVGNLTNSTIWILKVALPFWLLAGSINAIYFIVRNQKLQILQLKNKQII
;
A
#
# COMPACT_ATOMS: atom_id res chain seq x y z
N MET A 1 16.99 20.24 -22.29
CA MET A 1 16.62 19.41 -21.12
C MET A 1 17.68 18.35 -20.78
N VAL A 2 18.20 17.61 -21.77
CA VAL A 2 19.24 16.55 -21.60
C VAL A 2 20.57 17.08 -21.02
N ARG A 3 21.11 18.21 -21.51
CA ARG A 3 22.35 18.81 -20.93
C ARG A 3 22.22 19.25 -19.46
N LYS A 4 21.01 19.57 -18.97
CA LYS A 4 20.77 19.89 -17.54
C LYS A 4 20.69 18.64 -16.66
N LEU A 5 20.42 17.46 -17.23
CA LEU A 5 20.45 16.18 -16.53
C LEU A 5 21.89 15.65 -16.38
N ILE A 6 22.76 15.92 -17.37
CA ILE A 6 24.16 15.43 -17.38
C ILE A 6 25.06 16.21 -16.41
N ASN A 7 24.76 17.48 -16.11
CA ASN A 7 25.52 18.28 -15.12
C ASN A 7 25.13 18.03 -13.66
N MET A 8 24.19 17.11 -13.38
CA MET A 8 23.96 16.65 -12.02
C MET A 8 25.09 15.67 -11.64
N LYS A 9 26.17 16.20 -11.06
CA LYS A 9 27.15 15.44 -10.24
C LYS A 9 26.45 14.88 -8.98
N ARG A 10 25.40 14.06 -9.14
CA ARG A 10 24.78 13.35 -8.03
C ARG A 10 25.18 11.88 -8.14
N PRO A 11 25.84 11.30 -7.12
CA PRO A 11 26.30 9.91 -7.14
C PRO A 11 25.19 8.85 -7.31
N TYR A 12 23.92 9.28 -7.38
CA TYR A 12 22.73 8.42 -7.39
C TYR A 12 21.80 8.66 -8.60
N PHE A 13 22.29 9.28 -9.69
CA PHE A 13 21.44 9.60 -10.85
C PHE A 13 20.86 8.34 -11.52
N ILE A 14 21.66 7.30 -11.71
CA ILE A 14 21.23 6.05 -12.36
C ILE A 14 20.14 5.37 -11.53
N GLU A 15 20.33 5.26 -10.21
CA GLU A 15 19.37 4.69 -9.26
C GLU A 15 18.06 5.47 -9.26
N SER A 16 18.15 6.79 -9.41
CA SER A 16 16.99 7.68 -9.51
C SER A 16 16.17 7.44 -10.77
N ILE A 17 16.83 7.24 -11.92
CA ILE A 17 16.16 6.88 -13.18
C ILE A 17 15.54 5.49 -13.09
N ILE A 18 16.24 4.52 -12.50
CA ILE A 18 15.71 3.16 -12.29
C ILE A 18 14.46 3.22 -11.42
N LEU A 19 14.46 3.98 -10.32
CA LEU A 19 13.26 4.13 -9.52
C LEU A 19 12.14 4.83 -10.27
N LEU A 20 12.42 5.84 -11.09
CA LEU A 20 11.38 6.46 -11.91
C LEU A 20 10.69 5.43 -12.80
N ILE A 21 11.46 4.58 -13.47
CA ILE A 21 10.96 3.48 -14.31
C ILE A 21 10.14 2.52 -13.45
N VAL A 22 10.70 2.03 -12.34
CA VAL A 22 10.03 1.09 -11.44
C VAL A 22 8.70 1.66 -10.95
N TYR A 23 8.66 2.88 -10.42
CA TYR A 23 7.41 3.51 -9.97
C TYR A 23 6.39 3.66 -11.11
N THR A 24 6.81 4.21 -12.25
CA THR A 24 5.91 4.47 -13.38
C THR A 24 5.26 3.19 -13.89
N PHE A 25 6.05 2.15 -14.11
CA PHE A 25 5.54 0.87 -14.61
C PHE A 25 4.76 0.10 -13.55
N ASN A 26 5.10 0.21 -12.26
CA ASN A 26 4.27 -0.34 -11.18
C ASN A 26 2.88 0.27 -11.14
N TRP A 27 2.77 1.59 -11.32
CA TRP A 27 1.50 2.29 -11.37
C TRP A 27 0.63 1.88 -12.55
N ILE A 28 1.22 1.30 -13.59
CA ILE A 28 0.51 0.75 -14.75
C ILE A 28 0.30 -0.79 -14.61
N GLY A 29 0.60 -1.37 -13.44
CA GLY A 29 0.32 -2.79 -13.17
C GLY A 29 1.37 -3.78 -13.67
N PHE A 30 2.58 -3.31 -14.01
CA PHE A 30 3.74 -4.13 -14.38
C PHE A 30 4.65 -4.46 -13.16
N GLY A 31 4.07 -4.65 -11.98
CA GLY A 31 4.84 -4.90 -10.76
C GLY A 31 5.73 -6.14 -10.81
N ASP A 32 5.25 -7.20 -11.47
CA ASP A 32 5.98 -8.46 -11.62
C ASP A 32 7.34 -8.23 -12.32
N TYR A 33 7.34 -7.52 -13.46
CA TYR A 33 8.54 -7.24 -14.25
C TYR A 33 9.47 -6.22 -13.61
N THR A 34 8.90 -5.17 -13.01
CA THR A 34 9.68 -4.12 -12.37
C THR A 34 10.35 -4.59 -11.09
N SER A 35 9.82 -5.62 -10.42
CA SER A 35 10.48 -6.26 -9.29
C SER A 35 11.83 -6.88 -9.68
N VAL A 36 11.90 -7.50 -10.86
CA VAL A 36 13.14 -8.07 -11.41
C VAL A 36 14.14 -6.97 -11.75
N ILE A 37 13.69 -5.89 -12.41
CA ILE A 37 14.54 -4.73 -12.72
C ILE A 37 15.13 -4.14 -11.43
N LEU A 38 14.29 -3.94 -10.42
CA LEU A 38 14.71 -3.39 -9.14
C LEU A 38 15.70 -4.33 -8.42
N LEU A 39 15.47 -5.64 -8.46
CA LEU A 39 16.37 -6.64 -7.89
C LEU A 39 17.74 -6.63 -8.59
N LEU A 40 17.77 -6.66 -9.92
CA LEU A 40 19.03 -6.59 -10.68
C LEU A 40 19.79 -5.30 -10.38
N ALA A 41 19.10 -4.17 -10.35
CA ALA A 41 19.70 -2.89 -10.02
C ALA A 41 20.27 -2.87 -8.60
N PHE A 42 19.55 -3.48 -7.64
CA PHE A 42 20.04 -3.66 -6.28
C PHE A 42 21.30 -4.54 -6.24
N LEU A 43 21.33 -5.67 -6.94
CA LEU A 43 22.51 -6.54 -7.01
C LEU A 43 23.72 -5.82 -7.61
N VAL A 44 23.53 -5.05 -8.69
CA VAL A 44 24.60 -4.21 -9.28
C VAL A 44 25.09 -3.17 -8.27
N THR A 45 24.17 -2.57 -7.50
CA THR A 45 24.49 -1.59 -6.47
C THR A 45 25.38 -2.18 -5.37
N LEU A 46 25.25 -3.48 -5.09
CA LEU A 46 26.09 -4.16 -4.10
C LEU A 46 27.56 -4.24 -4.49
N PHE A 47 27.97 -3.97 -5.73
CA PHE A 47 29.40 -3.92 -6.09
C PHE A 47 30.09 -2.62 -5.61
N PHE A 48 29.33 -1.56 -5.30
CA PHE A 48 29.88 -0.26 -4.91
C PHE A 48 29.87 -0.09 -3.38
N LYS A 49 31.04 0.12 -2.78
CA LYS A 49 31.22 0.19 -1.31
C LYS A 49 30.31 1.23 -0.66
N ASP A 50 30.34 2.48 -1.13
CA ASP A 50 29.56 3.57 -0.54
C ASP A 50 28.05 3.31 -0.59
N LYS A 51 27.59 2.65 -1.66
CA LYS A 51 26.19 2.30 -1.84
C LYS A 51 25.77 1.14 -0.92
N ARG A 52 26.63 0.13 -0.73
CA ARG A 52 26.43 -0.93 0.27
C ARG A 52 26.29 -0.34 1.67
N GLU A 53 27.18 0.57 2.05
CA GLU A 53 27.15 1.21 3.37
C GLU A 53 25.82 1.95 3.59
N LEU A 54 25.31 2.65 2.56
CA LEU A 54 24.00 3.29 2.64
C LEU A 54 22.86 2.27 2.81
N ILE A 55 22.82 1.20 2.00
CA ILE A 55 21.79 0.14 2.07
C ILE A 55 21.74 -0.48 3.46
N PHE A 56 22.91 -0.90 3.98
CA PHE A 56 23.00 -1.64 5.24
C PHE A 56 23.13 -0.74 6.48
N SER A 57 23.04 0.60 6.32
CA SER A 57 23.08 1.51 7.47
C SER A 57 21.85 1.35 8.40
N ASP A 58 20.77 0.74 7.92
CA ASP A 58 19.56 0.49 8.68
C ASP A 58 19.54 -0.92 9.28
N LYS A 59 20.26 -1.08 10.39
CA LYS A 59 20.38 -2.37 11.08
C LYS A 59 19.02 -2.94 11.52
N TYR A 60 18.06 -2.09 11.91
CA TYR A 60 16.77 -2.55 12.42
C TYR A 60 15.92 -3.22 11.34
N ILE A 61 15.80 -2.59 10.17
CA ILE A 61 15.05 -3.19 9.05
C ILE A 61 15.76 -4.43 8.52
N LEU A 62 17.09 -4.40 8.43
CA LEU A 62 17.86 -5.57 8.02
C LEU A 62 17.62 -6.77 8.95
N ILE A 63 17.79 -6.58 10.26
CA ILE A 63 17.60 -7.65 11.26
C ILE A 63 16.17 -8.17 11.21
N LEU A 64 15.17 -7.29 11.22
CA LEU A 64 13.76 -7.71 11.18
C LEU A 64 13.42 -8.48 9.90
N THR A 65 13.97 -8.07 8.74
CA THR A 65 13.71 -8.76 7.48
C THR A 65 14.41 -10.11 7.44
N ILE A 66 15.64 -10.22 7.98
CA ILE A 66 16.34 -11.51 8.12
C ILE A 66 15.55 -12.44 9.04
N LEU A 67 15.14 -11.99 10.22
CA LEU A 67 14.36 -12.78 11.17
C LEU A 67 13.01 -13.21 10.58
N PHE A 68 12.34 -12.30 9.88
CA PHE A 68 11.12 -12.59 9.15
C PHE A 68 11.35 -13.70 8.11
N THR A 69 12.35 -13.55 7.25
CA THR A 69 12.65 -14.54 6.20
C THR A 69 13.06 -15.90 6.78
N LEU A 70 13.88 -15.92 7.84
CA LEU A 70 14.22 -17.17 8.53
C LEU A 70 12.97 -17.86 9.09
N SER A 71 12.05 -17.11 9.70
CA SER A 71 10.80 -17.67 10.21
C SER A 71 9.93 -18.26 9.09
N CYS A 72 9.86 -17.60 7.92
CA CYS A 72 9.15 -18.11 6.75
C CYS A 72 9.83 -19.36 6.15
N ILE A 73 11.16 -19.43 6.14
CA ILE A 73 11.91 -20.62 5.69
C ILE A 73 11.66 -21.80 6.64
N ILE A 74 11.71 -21.58 7.95
CA ILE A 74 11.40 -22.62 8.95
C ILE A 74 9.96 -23.11 8.75
N SER A 75 9.02 -22.19 8.57
CA SER A 75 7.62 -22.53 8.28
C SER A 75 7.48 -23.33 6.98
N SER A 76 8.26 -23.00 5.94
CA SER A 76 8.27 -23.69 4.65
C SER A 76 8.65 -25.16 4.74
N LEU A 77 9.36 -25.59 5.80
CA LEU A 77 9.67 -27.00 6.04
C LEU A 77 8.41 -27.85 6.31
N PHE A 78 7.33 -27.22 6.77
CA PHE A 78 6.02 -27.84 7.05
C PHE A 78 5.06 -27.78 5.85
N SER A 79 5.49 -27.15 4.75
CA SER A 79 4.65 -27.05 3.55
C SER A 79 4.58 -28.36 2.76
N ILE A 80 3.49 -28.51 2.02
CA ILE A 80 3.31 -29.61 1.05
C ILE A 80 4.37 -29.56 -0.05
N ASN A 81 4.77 -28.35 -0.51
CA ASN A 81 5.85 -28.17 -1.46
C ASN A 81 6.95 -27.28 -0.87
N LYS A 82 7.88 -27.93 -0.16
CA LYS A 82 8.97 -27.31 0.58
C LYS A 82 9.84 -26.40 -0.27
N LEU A 83 10.21 -26.84 -1.47
CA LEU A 83 11.04 -26.05 -2.38
C LEU A 83 10.34 -24.77 -2.81
N ASN A 84 9.11 -24.88 -3.31
CA ASN A 84 8.35 -23.71 -3.76
C ASN A 84 8.07 -22.74 -2.61
N SER A 85 7.70 -23.26 -1.44
CA SER A 85 7.45 -22.45 -0.25
C SER A 85 8.70 -21.67 0.16
N THR A 86 9.86 -22.36 0.23
CA THR A 86 11.17 -21.75 0.57
C THR A 86 11.58 -20.67 -0.45
N LEU A 87 11.44 -20.95 -1.75
CA LEU A 87 11.74 -19.97 -2.80
C LEU A 87 10.86 -18.73 -2.69
N ILE A 88 9.58 -18.88 -2.35
CA ILE A 88 8.66 -17.76 -2.14
C ILE A 88 9.02 -17.00 -0.87
N SER A 89 9.41 -17.66 0.22
CA SER A 89 9.89 -16.99 1.43
C SER A 89 11.14 -16.15 1.15
N LEU A 90 12.07 -16.66 0.33
CA LEU A 90 13.23 -15.90 -0.14
C LEU A 90 12.83 -14.74 -1.04
N LEU A 91 11.86 -14.93 -1.94
CA LEU A 91 11.34 -13.84 -2.77
C LEU A 91 10.77 -12.71 -1.91
N TRP A 92 10.06 -13.03 -0.83
CA TRP A 92 9.53 -12.03 0.10
C TRP A 92 10.61 -11.21 0.79
N PHE A 93 11.79 -11.78 1.07
CA PHE A 93 12.94 -11.01 1.53
C PHE A 93 13.24 -9.86 0.56
N PHE A 94 13.37 -10.18 -0.73
CA PHE A 94 13.72 -9.19 -1.75
C PHE A 94 12.59 -8.18 -1.97
N VAL A 95 11.33 -8.64 -2.04
CA VAL A 95 10.16 -7.76 -2.23
C VAL A 95 10.00 -6.75 -1.09
N ILE A 96 10.43 -7.08 0.13
CA ILE A 96 10.36 -6.17 1.28
C ILE A 96 11.62 -5.31 1.39
N PHE A 97 12.79 -5.96 1.49
CA PHE A 97 14.04 -5.30 1.84
C PHE A 97 14.55 -4.40 0.72
N VAL A 98 14.45 -4.83 -0.54
CA VAL A 98 15.01 -4.10 -1.67
C VAL A 98 14.29 -2.76 -1.87
N PRO A 99 12.94 -2.69 -2.01
CA PRO A 99 12.25 -1.41 -2.13
C PRO A 99 12.53 -0.46 -0.97
N ILE A 100 12.55 -0.97 0.27
CA ILE A 100 12.78 -0.15 1.45
C ILE A 100 14.17 0.50 1.42
N SER A 101 15.19 -0.27 1.05
CA SER A 101 16.58 0.19 1.05
C SER A 101 16.89 1.07 -0.17
N TYR A 102 16.41 0.67 -1.35
CA TYR A 102 16.79 1.28 -2.62
C TYR A 102 16.20 2.69 -2.80
N VAL A 103 15.03 2.99 -2.21
CA VAL A 103 14.43 4.34 -2.28
C VAL A 103 15.34 5.44 -1.71
N ARG A 104 16.25 5.10 -0.79
CA ARG A 104 17.17 6.05 -0.14
C ARG A 104 18.18 6.68 -1.10
N PHE A 105 18.48 6.05 -2.24
CA PHE A 105 19.34 6.65 -3.27
C PHE A 105 18.70 7.85 -3.97
N SER A 106 17.37 7.81 -4.12
CA SER A 106 16.59 8.80 -4.88
C SER A 106 15.88 9.83 -3.99
N LEU A 107 15.84 9.56 -2.68
CA LEU A 107 15.26 10.40 -1.66
C LEU A 107 16.22 10.52 -0.46
N ASN A 108 17.10 11.52 -0.50
CA ASN A 108 18.02 11.86 0.58
C ASN A 108 18.21 13.38 0.69
N SER A 109 19.07 13.83 1.62
CA SER A 109 19.31 15.26 1.88
C SER A 109 19.83 16.02 0.65
N GLU A 110 20.61 15.35 -0.19
CA GLU A 110 21.24 15.91 -1.38
C GLU A 110 20.43 15.64 -2.66
N ASN A 111 19.54 14.66 -2.63
CA ASN A 111 18.77 14.19 -3.76
C ASN A 111 17.26 14.18 -3.48
N ASP A 112 16.56 15.16 -4.04
CA ASP A 112 15.11 15.31 -4.03
C ASP A 112 14.43 14.81 -5.31
N PHE A 113 15.14 14.00 -6.12
CA PHE A 113 14.65 13.50 -7.40
C PHE A 113 13.26 12.84 -7.29
N PHE A 114 13.07 12.03 -6.24
CA PHE A 114 11.78 11.40 -5.95
C PHE A 114 10.62 12.41 -5.89
N ILE A 115 10.82 13.53 -5.17
CA ILE A 115 9.80 14.57 -5.02
C ILE A 115 9.58 15.31 -6.35
N LYS A 116 10.64 15.55 -7.10
CA LYS A 116 10.60 16.34 -8.33
C LYS A 116 9.99 15.59 -9.52
N TYR A 117 10.17 14.28 -9.61
CA TYR A 117 9.79 13.50 -10.79
C TYR A 117 8.82 12.36 -10.48
N ILE A 118 9.04 11.60 -9.41
CA ILE A 118 8.19 10.43 -9.11
C ILE A 118 6.82 10.87 -8.58
N ILE A 119 6.75 11.89 -7.72
CA ILE A 119 5.48 12.38 -7.18
C ILE A 119 4.55 12.95 -8.27
N PRO A 120 5.00 13.84 -9.18
CA PRO A 120 4.15 14.32 -10.28
C PRO A 120 3.66 13.20 -11.20
N VAL A 121 4.52 12.23 -11.54
CA VAL A 121 4.10 11.07 -12.35
C VAL A 121 3.04 10.25 -11.61
N SER A 122 3.24 9.99 -10.33
CA SER A 122 2.27 9.28 -9.48
C SER A 122 0.90 9.98 -9.47
N PHE A 123 0.90 11.32 -9.47
CA PHE A 123 -0.33 12.11 -9.55
C PHE A 123 -1.02 12.03 -10.92
N LEU A 124 -0.25 12.12 -12.02
CA LEU A 124 -0.79 11.92 -13.37
C LEU A 124 -1.43 10.53 -13.55
N MET A 125 -0.83 9.51 -12.91
CA MET A 125 -1.37 8.16 -12.92
C MET A 125 -2.75 8.07 -12.25
N VAL A 126 -3.01 8.83 -11.18
CA VAL A 126 -4.36 8.90 -10.58
C VAL A 126 -5.36 9.42 -11.59
N PHE A 127 -5.03 10.50 -12.29
CA PHE A 127 -5.94 11.05 -13.30
C PHE A 127 -6.21 10.08 -14.43
N ALA A 128 -5.20 9.32 -14.88
CA ALA A 128 -5.40 8.29 -15.89
C ALA A 128 -6.37 7.19 -15.41
N ILE A 129 -6.24 6.75 -14.15
CA ILE A 129 -7.17 5.78 -13.52
C ILE A 129 -8.58 6.38 -13.46
N LEU A 130 -8.74 7.59 -12.94
CA LEU A 130 -10.04 8.25 -12.78
C LEU A 130 -10.72 8.49 -14.13
N LEU A 131 -9.98 8.98 -15.12
CA LEU A 131 -10.51 9.20 -16.47
C LEU A 131 -11.05 7.90 -17.05
N GLN A 132 -10.31 6.79 -16.92
CA GLN A 132 -10.76 5.49 -17.41
C GLN A 132 -12.01 4.99 -16.67
N LEU A 133 -12.06 5.12 -15.35
CA LEU A 133 -13.20 4.70 -14.54
C LEU A 133 -14.46 5.49 -14.88
N TYR A 134 -14.34 6.82 -14.93
CA TYR A 134 -15.45 7.70 -15.25
C TYR A 134 -15.90 7.56 -16.70
N PHE A 135 -14.98 7.48 -17.65
CA PHE A 135 -15.33 7.23 -19.03
C PHE A 135 -16.15 5.94 -19.18
N HIS A 136 -15.69 4.83 -18.57
CA HIS A 136 -16.43 3.57 -18.65
C HIS A 136 -17.78 3.63 -17.93
N PHE A 137 -17.86 4.33 -16.81
CA PHE A 137 -19.11 4.55 -16.07
C PHE A 137 -20.12 5.34 -16.89
N PHE A 138 -19.76 6.53 -17.37
CA PHE A 138 -20.64 7.37 -18.16
C PHE A 138 -20.99 6.73 -19.50
N TYR A 139 -20.04 6.07 -20.17
CA TYR A 139 -20.32 5.32 -21.38
C TYR A 139 -21.41 4.27 -21.15
N ASN A 140 -21.29 3.45 -20.09
CA ASN A 140 -22.33 2.47 -19.76
C ASN A 140 -23.64 3.17 -19.39
N LEU A 141 -23.60 4.24 -18.59
CA LEU A 141 -24.78 4.99 -18.16
C LEU A 141 -25.59 5.51 -19.37
N PHE A 142 -24.93 6.09 -20.37
CA PHE A 142 -25.59 6.64 -21.55
C PHE A 142 -25.98 5.60 -22.61
N THR A 143 -25.21 4.52 -22.76
CA THR A 143 -25.47 3.52 -23.82
C THR A 143 -26.32 2.34 -23.36
N LYS A 144 -26.24 1.96 -22.09
CA LYS A 144 -26.84 0.75 -21.52
C LYS A 144 -27.62 1.00 -20.23
N GLY A 145 -27.71 2.25 -19.79
CA GLY A 145 -28.27 2.60 -18.49
C GLY A 145 -27.32 2.29 -17.32
N LEU A 146 -27.85 2.38 -16.09
CA LEU A 146 -27.07 2.19 -14.88
C LEU A 146 -26.64 0.71 -14.72
N ILE A 147 -25.40 0.39 -15.12
CA ILE A 147 -24.81 -0.93 -14.91
C ILE A 147 -24.03 -0.96 -13.60
N ILE A 148 -24.52 -1.76 -12.66
CA ILE A 148 -23.87 -2.10 -11.39
C ILE A 148 -22.89 -3.26 -11.65
N LYS A 149 -21.64 -2.93 -11.99
CA LYS A 149 -20.54 -3.89 -12.12
C LYS A 149 -19.24 -3.27 -11.64
N ARG A 150 -18.26 -4.09 -11.25
CA ARG A 150 -16.92 -3.65 -10.87
C ARG A 150 -16.24 -2.88 -12.00
N TYR A 151 -16.03 -1.57 -11.87
CA TYR A 151 -15.22 -0.79 -12.80
C TYR A 151 -13.74 -0.91 -12.43
N THR A 152 -12.88 -0.96 -13.43
CA THR A 152 -11.44 -1.20 -13.23
C THR A 152 -10.63 -0.45 -14.26
N ALA A 153 -9.47 0.06 -13.86
CA ALA A 153 -8.47 0.45 -14.84
C ALA A 153 -7.97 -0.81 -15.55
N LYS A 154 -8.00 -0.84 -16.89
CA LYS A 154 -7.67 -2.05 -17.69
C LYS A 154 -6.29 -2.61 -17.34
N PHE A 155 -5.35 -1.73 -17.00
CA PHE A 155 -3.96 -2.08 -16.72
C PHE A 155 -3.70 -2.54 -15.26
N LEU A 156 -4.58 -2.22 -14.29
CA LEU A 156 -4.41 -2.60 -12.88
C LEU A 156 -5.16 -3.87 -12.48
N GLY A 157 -6.21 -4.23 -13.22
CA GLY A 157 -7.09 -5.34 -12.87
C GLY A 157 -8.05 -5.02 -11.73
N LYS A 158 -8.95 -5.97 -11.45
CA LYS A 158 -10.08 -5.80 -10.52
C LYS A 158 -9.63 -5.41 -9.13
N ALA A 159 -8.83 -6.25 -8.48
CA ALA A 159 -8.44 -6.08 -7.09
C ALA A 159 -7.49 -4.89 -6.86
N SER A 160 -6.57 -4.62 -7.79
CA SER A 160 -5.52 -3.62 -7.60
C SER A 160 -5.95 -2.17 -7.86
N THR A 161 -6.99 -1.94 -8.69
CA THR A 161 -7.46 -0.57 -8.99
C THR A 161 -7.78 0.26 -7.73
N PRO A 162 -8.63 -0.21 -6.79
CA PRO A 162 -8.93 0.54 -5.57
C PRO A 162 -7.69 0.78 -4.69
N ASP A 163 -6.82 -0.21 -4.55
CA ASP A 163 -5.59 -0.10 -3.75
C ASP A 163 -4.65 0.97 -4.31
N MET A 164 -4.54 1.05 -5.64
CA MET A 164 -3.76 2.10 -6.29
C MET A 164 -4.37 3.47 -6.09
N LEU A 165 -5.71 3.60 -6.09
CA LEU A 165 -6.36 4.85 -5.73
C LEU A 165 -6.04 5.24 -4.29
N VAL A 166 -6.08 4.31 -3.33
CA VAL A 166 -5.67 4.59 -1.93
C VAL A 166 -4.23 5.06 -1.85
N MET A 167 -3.30 4.33 -2.46
CA MET A 167 -1.87 4.68 -2.43
C MET A 167 -1.58 6.04 -3.06
N LEU A 168 -2.04 6.21 -4.30
CA LEU A 168 -1.74 7.40 -5.10
C LEU A 168 -2.59 8.61 -4.70
N GLY A 169 -3.79 8.39 -4.14
CA GLY A 169 -4.65 9.45 -3.62
C GLY A 169 -4.03 10.20 -2.46
N GLY A 170 -3.40 9.50 -1.51
CA GLY A 170 -2.67 10.18 -0.43
C GLY A 170 -1.43 10.94 -0.94
N ILE A 171 -0.70 10.35 -1.89
CA ILE A 171 0.43 11.03 -2.55
C ILE A 171 -0.03 12.31 -3.27
N GLY A 172 -1.08 12.19 -4.09
CA GLY A 172 -1.60 13.29 -4.91
C GLY A 172 -2.12 14.44 -4.05
N TYR A 173 -2.86 14.13 -2.98
CA TYR A 173 -3.28 15.12 -2.00
C TYR A 173 -2.08 15.81 -1.35
N GLY A 174 -1.08 15.04 -0.90
CA GLY A 174 0.15 15.57 -0.32
C GLY A 174 0.90 16.51 -1.27
N TRP A 175 0.91 16.19 -2.57
CA TRP A 175 1.53 17.02 -3.60
C TRP A 175 0.80 18.35 -3.81
N ILE A 176 -0.53 18.32 -3.98
CA ILE A 176 -1.36 19.51 -4.12
C ILE A 176 -1.20 20.40 -2.88
N ARG A 177 -1.30 19.79 -1.69
CA ARG A 177 -1.35 20.50 -0.41
C ARG A 177 -0.01 21.12 0.01
N GLN A 178 1.09 20.66 -0.59
CA GLN A 178 2.44 21.16 -0.33
C GLN A 178 2.63 22.66 -0.62
N LYS A 179 1.75 23.27 -1.42
CA LYS A 179 1.77 24.71 -1.73
C LYS A 179 1.20 25.63 -0.64
N GLU A 180 0.57 25.05 0.39
CA GLU A 180 0.10 25.73 1.60
C GLU A 180 -0.88 26.90 1.46
N SER A 181 -1.49 27.12 0.30
CA SER A 181 -2.55 28.14 0.16
C SER A 181 -3.96 27.57 0.32
N GLU A 182 -4.92 28.42 0.70
CA GLU A 182 -6.34 28.04 0.85
C GLU A 182 -6.93 27.41 -0.42
N LYS A 183 -6.56 27.92 -1.60
CA LYS A 183 -6.99 27.35 -2.88
C LYS A 183 -6.56 25.89 -3.04
N HIS A 184 -5.35 25.56 -2.60
CA HIS A 184 -4.83 24.19 -2.68
C HIS A 184 -5.49 23.23 -1.69
N LYS A 185 -6.03 23.73 -0.57
CA LYS A 185 -6.88 22.90 0.32
C LYS A 185 -8.14 22.46 -0.41
N TRP A 186 -8.80 23.38 -1.12
CA TRP A 186 -9.98 23.07 -1.93
C TRP A 186 -9.65 22.15 -3.10
N TYR A 187 -8.54 22.37 -3.81
CA TYR A 187 -8.10 21.45 -4.86
C TYR A 187 -7.80 20.05 -4.30
N GLY A 188 -7.17 19.96 -3.12
CA GLY A 188 -6.95 18.70 -2.43
C GLY A 188 -8.25 18.00 -2.05
N PHE A 189 -9.24 18.75 -1.54
CA PHE A 189 -10.56 18.22 -1.23
C PHE A 189 -11.29 17.68 -2.47
N ILE A 190 -11.36 18.47 -3.55
CA ILE A 190 -11.99 18.05 -4.81
C ILE A 190 -11.28 16.83 -5.39
N PHE A 191 -9.95 16.80 -5.35
CA PHE A 191 -9.15 15.67 -5.79
C PHE A 191 -9.45 14.40 -4.98
N LEU A 192 -9.50 14.49 -3.65
CA LEU A 192 -9.86 13.36 -2.79
C LEU A 192 -11.29 12.89 -3.04
N LEU A 193 -12.24 13.80 -3.24
CA LEU A 193 -13.62 13.48 -3.57
C LEU A 193 -13.70 12.71 -4.91
N GLY A 194 -12.98 13.17 -5.92
CA GLY A 194 -12.86 12.47 -7.21
C GLY A 194 -12.21 11.09 -7.06
N CYS A 195 -11.22 10.93 -6.18
CA CYS A 195 -10.64 9.61 -5.91
C CYS A 195 -11.61 8.68 -5.16
N PHE A 196 -12.39 9.22 -4.22
CA PHE A 196 -13.40 8.47 -3.47
C PHE A 196 -14.51 7.95 -4.37
N PHE A 197 -15.07 8.81 -5.23
CA PHE A 197 -16.05 8.38 -6.24
C PHE A 197 -15.45 7.33 -7.18
N GLY A 198 -14.20 7.50 -7.62
CA GLY A 198 -13.47 6.48 -8.36
C GLY A 198 -13.39 5.15 -7.61
N SER A 199 -13.08 5.17 -6.32
CA SER A 199 -13.05 3.98 -5.46
C SER A 199 -14.42 3.33 -5.33
N VAL A 200 -15.50 4.11 -5.18
CA VAL A 200 -16.88 3.60 -5.15
C VAL A 200 -17.25 2.89 -6.45
N LEU A 201 -16.84 3.44 -7.60
CA LEU A 201 -17.02 2.79 -8.91
C LEU A 201 -16.25 1.47 -9.02
N THR A 202 -15.23 1.22 -8.19
CA THR A 202 -14.58 -0.09 -8.19
C THR A 202 -15.39 -1.18 -7.49
N PHE A 203 -16.50 -0.87 -6.82
CA PHE A 203 -17.31 -1.83 -6.05
C PHE A 203 -16.48 -2.71 -5.08
N ASP A 204 -15.31 -2.23 -4.65
CA ASP A 204 -14.46 -2.92 -3.70
C ASP A 204 -14.65 -2.34 -2.30
N ARG A 205 -15.27 -3.13 -1.42
CA ARG A 205 -15.62 -2.68 -0.07
C ARG A 205 -14.38 -2.29 0.74
N GLY A 206 -13.31 -3.09 0.66
CA GLY A 206 -12.05 -2.80 1.33
C GLY A 206 -11.41 -1.51 0.81
N GLY A 207 -11.41 -1.33 -0.51
CA GLY A 207 -10.97 -0.11 -1.19
C GLY A 207 -11.72 1.14 -0.74
N VAL A 208 -13.06 1.10 -0.76
CA VAL A 208 -13.93 2.22 -0.37
C VAL A 208 -13.72 2.59 1.10
N VAL A 209 -13.72 1.62 2.01
CA VAL A 209 -13.50 1.86 3.44
C VAL A 209 -12.11 2.46 3.69
N SER A 210 -11.09 1.94 3.01
CA SER A 210 -9.71 2.43 3.14
C SER A 210 -9.56 3.84 2.63
N PHE A 211 -10.12 4.13 1.46
CA PHE A 211 -10.07 5.46 0.87
C PHE A 211 -10.84 6.46 1.73
N PHE A 212 -11.96 6.04 2.28
CA PHE A 212 -12.74 6.87 3.19
C PHE A 212 -11.95 7.22 4.47
N ILE A 213 -11.28 6.25 5.09
CA ILE A 213 -10.39 6.50 6.23
C ILE A 213 -9.22 7.40 5.83
N LEU A 214 -8.67 7.22 4.62
CA LEU A 214 -7.62 8.09 4.06
C LEU A 214 -8.11 9.54 3.99
N MET A 215 -9.32 9.78 3.49
CA MET A 215 -9.92 11.11 3.46
C MET A 215 -10.06 11.69 4.87
N ILE A 216 -10.55 10.92 5.84
CA ILE A 216 -10.65 11.39 7.24
C ILE A 216 -9.28 11.80 7.77
N ILE A 217 -8.26 10.94 7.63
CA ILE A 217 -6.91 11.21 8.13
C ILE A 217 -6.39 12.49 7.51
N LEU A 218 -6.46 12.64 6.18
CA LEU A 218 -5.88 13.79 5.48
C LEU A 218 -6.66 15.09 5.74
N LEU A 219 -7.99 15.05 5.64
CA LEU A 219 -8.83 16.23 5.87
C LEU A 219 -8.85 16.67 7.33
N SER A 220 -8.50 15.78 8.28
CA SER A 220 -8.43 16.16 9.70
C SER A 220 -7.41 17.27 10.00
N PHE A 221 -6.41 17.42 9.13
CA PHE A 221 -5.37 18.45 9.25
C PHE A 221 -5.75 19.78 8.60
N ASP A 222 -6.75 19.80 7.72
CA ASP A 222 -7.20 21.01 7.02
C ASP A 222 -8.56 21.53 7.52
N TYR A 223 -9.50 20.62 7.78
CA TYR A 223 -10.90 20.94 8.04
C TYR A 223 -11.49 20.02 9.10
N LYS A 224 -11.21 20.32 10.38
CA LYS A 224 -11.75 19.54 11.51
C LYS A 224 -13.27 19.37 11.45
N ARG A 225 -14.01 20.37 10.93
CA ARG A 225 -15.46 20.32 10.73
C ARG A 225 -15.91 19.32 9.64
N LEU A 226 -15.09 19.08 8.62
CA LEU A 226 -15.39 18.08 7.59
C LEU A 226 -15.24 16.65 8.10
N ILE A 227 -14.44 16.41 9.15
CA ILE A 227 -14.41 15.10 9.83
C ILE A 227 -15.79 14.80 10.41
N PHE A 228 -16.37 15.75 11.13
CA PHE A 228 -17.69 15.61 11.75
C PHE A 228 -18.75 15.34 10.69
N LEU A 229 -18.72 16.07 9.57
CA LEU A 229 -19.63 15.84 8.44
C LEU A 229 -19.41 14.48 7.77
N SER A 230 -18.17 14.03 7.64
CA SER A 230 -17.84 12.71 7.10
C SER A 230 -18.38 11.61 8.02
N ILE A 231 -18.19 11.73 9.33
CA ILE A 231 -18.73 10.79 10.33
C ILE A 231 -20.26 10.79 10.29
N ILE A 232 -20.91 11.96 10.25
CA ILE A 232 -22.36 12.06 10.09
C ILE A 232 -22.81 11.38 8.80
N THR A 233 -22.08 11.56 7.70
CA THR A 233 -22.42 10.94 6.42
C THR A 233 -22.33 9.43 6.50
N ILE A 234 -21.31 8.86 7.19
CA ILE A 234 -21.24 7.41 7.45
C ILE A 234 -22.41 6.97 8.30
N ILE A 235 -22.70 7.68 9.40
CA ILE A 235 -23.76 7.32 10.33
C ILE A 235 -25.10 7.36 9.60
N ALA A 236 -25.34 8.41 8.80
CA ALA A 236 -26.51 8.53 7.95
C ALA A 236 -26.60 7.35 6.97
N ILE A 237 -25.52 7.05 6.25
CA ILE A 237 -25.45 5.91 5.32
C ILE A 237 -25.72 4.58 6.06
N TYR A 238 -25.09 4.34 7.21
CA TYR A 238 -25.29 3.16 8.07
C TYR A 238 -26.73 3.05 8.59
N LEU A 239 -27.31 4.17 9.03
CA LEU A 239 -28.70 4.22 9.47
C LEU A 239 -29.65 3.98 8.31
N THR A 240 -29.35 4.48 7.10
CA THR A 240 -30.10 4.14 5.89
C THR A 240 -30.04 2.64 5.59
N PHE A 241 -28.89 1.97 5.79
CA PHE A 241 -28.79 0.50 5.69
C PHE A 241 -29.63 -0.26 6.73
N LYS A 242 -29.74 0.28 7.95
CA LYS A 242 -30.54 -0.33 9.03
C LYS A 242 -32.04 -0.07 8.85
N LEU A 243 -32.42 1.04 8.24
CA LEU A 243 -33.82 1.37 7.93
C LEU A 243 -34.33 0.69 6.65
N SER A 244 -33.47 0.43 5.65
CA SER A 244 -33.87 -0.32 4.44
C SER A 244 -34.19 -1.79 4.70
N THR A 245 -33.95 -2.30 5.92
CA THR A 245 -34.42 -3.61 6.36
C THR A 245 -35.90 -3.59 6.76
N LEU A 246 -36.51 -2.41 6.94
CA LEU A 246 -37.91 -2.24 7.37
C LEU A 246 -38.86 -1.97 6.20
N HIS A 247 -38.39 -1.43 5.07
CA HIS A 247 -39.20 -1.17 3.88
C HIS A 247 -38.45 -1.58 2.62
N ARG A 248 -39.20 -2.15 1.65
CA ARG A 248 -38.86 -2.71 0.32
C ARG A 248 -37.98 -1.85 -0.62
N PHE A 249 -37.00 -1.12 -0.12
CA PHE A 249 -35.91 -0.48 -0.87
C PHE A 249 -34.80 -1.51 -1.20
N GLU A 250 -35.18 -2.71 -1.65
CA GLU A 250 -34.23 -3.81 -1.89
C GLU A 250 -33.24 -3.46 -3.03
N HIS A 251 -33.62 -2.62 -3.99
CA HIS A 251 -32.86 -2.47 -5.24
C HIS A 251 -31.74 -1.42 -5.27
N LEU A 252 -31.77 -0.38 -4.43
CA LEU A 252 -30.69 0.62 -4.42
C LEU A 252 -29.46 0.12 -3.65
N PHE A 253 -29.68 -0.81 -2.69
CA PHE A 253 -28.64 -1.40 -1.84
C PHE A 253 -28.42 -2.91 -2.05
N ASP A 254 -29.11 -3.53 -3.01
CA ASP A 254 -28.62 -4.72 -3.73
C ASP A 254 -27.19 -4.50 -4.30
N PHE A 255 -26.74 -3.24 -4.43
CA PHE A 255 -25.33 -2.85 -4.65
C PHE A 255 -24.36 -3.42 -3.59
N LEU A 256 -24.80 -3.53 -2.32
CA LEU A 256 -24.05 -4.16 -1.22
C LEU A 256 -24.49 -5.59 -0.93
N TYR A 257 -25.66 -6.00 -1.41
CA TYR A 257 -26.22 -7.33 -1.16
C TYR A 257 -27.09 -7.87 -2.31
N SER A 258 -26.54 -7.97 -3.53
CA SER A 258 -27.31 -8.47 -4.67
C SER A 258 -27.60 -9.97 -4.50
N LYS A 259 -28.89 -10.30 -4.36
CA LYS A 259 -29.39 -11.68 -4.42
C LYS A 259 -29.36 -12.28 -5.84
N ARG A 260 -29.28 -11.45 -6.89
CA ARG A 260 -29.55 -11.89 -8.29
C ARG A 260 -28.39 -11.77 -9.28
N THR A 261 -27.24 -11.20 -8.90
CA THR A 261 -26.04 -11.12 -9.77
C THR A 261 -24.78 -11.76 -9.20
N GLN A 262 -24.79 -12.26 -7.96
CA GLN A 262 -23.69 -13.07 -7.39
C GLN A 262 -24.14 -13.76 -6.09
N LYS A 263 -25.22 -14.55 -6.16
CA LYS A 263 -25.79 -15.42 -5.10
C LYS A 263 -24.84 -15.61 -3.89
N SER A 264 -25.04 -14.88 -2.78
CA SER A 264 -24.51 -15.21 -1.44
C SER A 264 -22.99 -15.49 -1.24
N LEU A 265 -22.13 -15.18 -2.21
CA LEU A 265 -20.75 -15.71 -2.31
C LEU A 265 -19.62 -14.74 -1.89
N THR A 266 -19.91 -13.57 -1.32
CA THR A 266 -18.85 -12.61 -0.95
C THR A 266 -18.71 -12.41 0.56
N THR A 267 -19.75 -12.01 1.29
CA THR A 267 -19.65 -11.81 2.76
C THR A 267 -19.61 -13.14 3.52
N ALA A 268 -20.57 -14.04 3.26
CA ALA A 268 -20.61 -15.34 3.93
C ALA A 268 -19.38 -16.20 3.58
N ALA A 269 -18.95 -16.12 2.33
CA ALA A 269 -17.70 -16.66 1.83
C ALA A 269 -16.46 -16.13 2.58
N GLN A 270 -16.34 -14.81 2.71
CA GLN A 270 -15.25 -14.17 3.45
C GLN A 270 -15.28 -14.55 4.94
N ILE A 271 -16.47 -14.61 5.55
CA ILE A 271 -16.62 -15.08 6.93
C ILE A 271 -16.20 -16.55 7.05
N ALA A 272 -16.56 -17.39 6.08
CA ALA A 272 -16.13 -18.79 6.04
C ALA A 272 -14.61 -18.90 5.87
N THR A 273 -13.97 -18.10 5.01
CA THR A 273 -12.51 -18.06 4.89
C THR A 273 -11.83 -17.57 6.16
N PHE A 274 -12.41 -16.60 6.88
CA PHE A 274 -11.88 -16.15 8.17
C PHE A 274 -11.98 -17.24 9.23
N LYS A 275 -13.13 -17.92 9.33
CA LYS A 275 -13.31 -19.05 10.24
C LYS A 275 -12.36 -20.19 9.90
N GLY A 276 -12.19 -20.50 8.62
CA GLY A 276 -11.25 -21.52 8.17
C GLY A 276 -9.79 -21.16 8.44
N ALA A 277 -9.40 -19.91 8.17
CA ALA A 277 -8.06 -19.40 8.49
C ALA A 277 -7.81 -19.46 10.01
N TRP A 278 -8.82 -19.13 10.82
CA TRP A 278 -8.73 -19.23 12.27
C TRP A 278 -8.62 -20.68 12.75
N GLY A 279 -9.35 -21.62 12.15
CA GLY A 279 -9.18 -23.05 12.40
C GLY A 279 -7.75 -23.49 12.09
N MET A 280 -7.21 -23.09 10.94
CA MET A 280 -5.84 -23.38 10.55
C MET A 280 -4.81 -22.77 11.50
N ILE A 281 -5.05 -21.56 11.98
CA ILE A 281 -4.23 -20.94 13.01
C ILE A 281 -4.30 -21.76 14.29
N LYS A 282 -5.47 -22.22 14.76
CA LYS A 282 -5.53 -23.03 15.98
C LYS A 282 -4.68 -24.29 15.89
N ASP A 283 -4.71 -24.96 14.75
CA ASP A 283 -3.99 -26.23 14.53
C ASP A 283 -2.47 -26.00 14.29
N HIS A 284 -2.11 -24.84 13.74
CA HIS A 284 -0.73 -24.53 13.33
C HIS A 284 -0.21 -23.17 13.84
N TRP A 285 -0.64 -22.73 15.03
CA TRP A 285 -0.45 -21.33 15.48
C TRP A 285 1.01 -20.91 15.60
N PHE A 286 1.89 -21.86 15.93
CA PHE A 286 3.30 -21.58 16.24
C PHE A 286 4.15 -21.45 14.98
N LEU A 287 4.11 -22.45 14.08
CA LEU A 287 4.98 -22.53 12.90
C LEU A 287 4.25 -22.27 11.58
N GLY A 288 2.92 -22.26 11.57
CA GLY A 288 2.12 -22.15 10.34
C GLY A 288 2.19 -23.39 9.46
N VAL A 289 1.58 -23.29 8.28
CA VAL A 289 1.56 -24.35 7.25
C VAL A 289 2.57 -24.15 6.11
N GLY A 290 3.45 -23.16 6.24
CA GLY A 290 4.42 -22.76 5.22
C GLY A 290 3.88 -21.69 4.27
N THR A 291 4.75 -20.75 3.89
CA THR A 291 4.43 -19.66 2.96
C THR A 291 3.82 -20.20 1.66
N ASN A 292 2.74 -19.59 1.17
CA ASN A 292 2.03 -19.98 -0.07
C ASN A 292 1.42 -21.40 -0.04
N ASN A 293 0.94 -21.86 1.12
CA ASN A 293 0.22 -23.14 1.26
C ASN A 293 -1.22 -23.00 1.74
N PHE A 294 -1.68 -21.78 2.06
CA PHE A 294 -3.04 -21.54 2.55
C PHE A 294 -4.12 -22.21 1.69
N ALA A 295 -4.08 -22.00 0.37
CA ALA A 295 -5.06 -22.56 -0.58
C ALA A 295 -5.16 -24.09 -0.54
N ARG A 296 -4.09 -24.77 -0.13
CA ARG A 296 -4.03 -26.24 -0.05
C ARG A 296 -4.61 -26.75 1.26
N HIS A 297 -4.31 -26.08 2.37
CA HIS A 297 -4.76 -26.48 3.70
C HIS A 297 -6.20 -26.04 4.00
N ILE A 298 -6.66 -24.90 3.46
CA ILE A 298 -7.93 -24.28 3.84
C ILE A 298 -9.16 -25.18 3.56
N LYS A 299 -9.02 -26.13 2.63
CA LYS A 299 -10.05 -27.13 2.29
C LYS A 299 -10.41 -28.04 3.45
N ASN A 300 -9.47 -28.28 4.36
CA ASN A 300 -9.68 -29.12 5.55
C ASN A 300 -10.49 -28.40 6.64
N TYR A 301 -10.70 -27.09 6.50
CA TYR A 301 -11.34 -26.23 7.50
C TYR A 301 -12.74 -25.78 7.09
N GLY A 302 -13.46 -26.61 6.31
CA GLY A 302 -14.85 -26.37 5.94
C GLY A 302 -15.07 -25.23 4.93
N VAL A 303 -14.01 -24.75 4.29
CA VAL A 303 -14.08 -23.72 3.26
C VAL A 303 -14.09 -24.39 1.88
N GLY A 304 -14.96 -23.95 0.97
CA GLY A 304 -15.11 -24.53 -0.36
C GLY A 304 -13.80 -24.57 -1.18
N LYS A 305 -13.75 -25.43 -2.21
CA LYS A 305 -12.52 -25.73 -2.98
C LYS A 305 -11.90 -24.55 -3.75
N TRP A 306 -12.56 -23.40 -3.81
CA TRP A 306 -12.22 -22.28 -4.69
C TRP A 306 -11.43 -21.15 -4.03
N TYR A 307 -11.22 -21.17 -2.71
CA TYR A 307 -10.52 -20.08 -2.03
C TYR A 307 -9.02 -20.29 -2.01
N THR A 308 -8.29 -19.26 -2.43
CA THR A 308 -6.83 -19.29 -2.54
C THR A 308 -6.11 -18.46 -1.48
N TYR A 309 -6.83 -17.65 -0.71
CA TYR A 309 -6.29 -16.77 0.34
C TYR A 309 -7.34 -16.41 1.39
N ALA A 310 -6.90 -15.93 2.55
CA ALA A 310 -7.77 -15.66 3.71
C ALA A 310 -8.67 -14.44 3.55
N HIS A 311 -8.46 -13.58 2.55
CA HIS A 311 -9.08 -12.25 2.43
C HIS A 311 -8.81 -11.32 3.63
N ASN A 312 -7.77 -11.60 4.41
CA ASN A 312 -7.25 -10.76 5.48
C ASN A 312 -5.76 -11.03 5.58
N PHE A 313 -4.93 -10.00 5.38
CA PHE A 313 -3.49 -10.21 5.32
C PHE A 313 -2.91 -10.73 6.63
N ILE A 314 -3.46 -10.35 7.79
CA ILE A 314 -3.00 -10.80 9.12
C ILE A 314 -3.31 -12.28 9.30
N LEU A 315 -4.55 -12.69 9.04
CA LEU A 315 -4.95 -14.09 9.13
C LEU A 315 -4.15 -14.96 8.16
N GLN A 316 -3.94 -14.48 6.93
CA GLN A 316 -3.08 -15.15 5.95
C GLN A 316 -1.65 -15.30 6.48
N PHE A 317 -1.06 -14.21 7.00
CA PHE A 317 0.32 -14.20 7.48
C PHE A 317 0.54 -15.18 8.63
N TRP A 318 -0.39 -15.20 9.59
CA TRP A 318 -0.31 -16.07 10.76
C TRP A 318 -0.57 -17.52 10.38
N ALA A 319 -1.61 -17.80 9.60
CA ALA A 319 -1.90 -19.17 9.17
C ALA A 319 -0.72 -19.79 8.40
N GLU A 320 -0.08 -19.02 7.52
CA GLU A 320 1.04 -19.54 6.73
C GLU A 320 2.37 -19.55 7.45
N ASN A 321 2.72 -18.52 8.24
CA ASN A 321 4.09 -18.36 8.78
C ASN A 321 4.18 -18.49 10.31
N GLY A 322 3.06 -18.79 10.98
CA GLY A 322 3.02 -18.95 12.42
C GLY A 322 3.22 -17.65 13.21
N LEU A 323 3.39 -17.80 14.51
CA LEU A 323 3.51 -16.70 15.46
C LEU A 323 4.73 -15.81 15.16
N PHE A 324 5.90 -16.42 14.92
CA PHE A 324 7.13 -15.65 14.69
C PHE A 324 7.10 -14.89 13.36
N GLY A 325 6.59 -15.52 12.29
CA GLY A 325 6.37 -14.84 11.02
C GLY A 325 5.47 -13.63 11.21
N MET A 326 4.35 -13.80 11.91
CA MET A 326 3.44 -12.70 12.26
C MET A 326 4.14 -11.59 13.05
N ILE A 327 4.86 -11.92 14.13
CA ILE A 327 5.53 -10.92 14.97
C ILE A 327 6.55 -10.12 14.17
N PHE A 328 7.43 -10.77 13.40
CA PHE A 328 8.47 -10.06 12.65
C PHE A 328 7.89 -9.26 11.48
N GLY A 329 6.91 -9.80 10.75
CA GLY A 329 6.22 -9.08 9.70
C GLY A 329 5.49 -7.82 10.22
N LEU A 330 4.74 -7.96 11.31
CA LEU A 330 4.08 -6.82 11.97
C LEU A 330 5.08 -5.84 12.57
N SER A 331 6.26 -6.29 13.01
CA SER A 331 7.33 -5.42 13.51
C SER A 331 7.91 -4.53 12.40
N ILE A 332 8.07 -5.04 11.17
CA ILE A 332 8.51 -4.23 10.02
C ILE A 332 7.48 -3.12 9.71
N ILE A 333 6.19 -3.49 9.74
CA ILE A 333 5.07 -2.54 9.55
C ILE A 333 5.06 -1.51 10.68
N GLY A 334 5.14 -1.95 11.94
CA GLY A 334 5.13 -1.10 13.12
C GLY A 334 6.32 -0.13 13.16
N LEU A 335 7.52 -0.59 12.79
CA LEU A 335 8.70 0.26 12.67
C LEU A 335 8.52 1.33 11.59
N THR A 336 7.92 0.97 10.45
CA THR A 336 7.63 1.93 9.37
C THR A 336 6.64 3.01 9.84
N ILE A 337 5.56 2.62 10.53
CA ILE A 337 4.57 3.55 11.11
C ILE A 337 5.23 4.44 12.18
N TYR A 338 6.03 3.87 13.08
CA TYR A 338 6.78 4.62 14.09
C TYR A 338 7.66 5.72 13.45
N ARG A 339 8.41 5.34 12.40
CA ARG A 339 9.30 6.25 11.68
C ARG A 339 8.55 7.34 10.92
N TRP A 340 7.39 7.01 10.37
CA TRP A 340 6.49 8.01 9.81
C TRP A 340 6.08 9.03 10.88
N ILE A 341 5.51 8.58 12.00
CA ILE A 341 5.04 9.43 13.11
C ILE A 341 6.16 10.37 13.60
N LYS A 342 7.39 9.86 13.72
CA LYS A 342 8.53 10.64 14.22
C LYS A 342 9.07 11.68 13.24
N SER A 343 8.86 11.51 11.94
CA SER A 343 9.55 12.30 10.91
C SER A 343 8.65 13.21 10.09
N TRP A 344 7.38 12.86 9.84
CA TRP A 344 6.58 13.51 8.79
C TRP A 344 6.40 15.02 9.00
N LYS A 345 6.15 15.49 10.23
CA LYS A 345 5.97 16.92 10.54
C LYS A 345 7.22 17.76 10.34
N GLN A 346 8.39 17.14 10.52
CA GLN A 346 9.69 17.82 10.50
C GLN A 346 10.31 17.81 9.11
N TYR A 347 9.76 17.02 8.18
CA TYR A 347 10.27 16.94 6.83
C TYR A 347 9.88 18.18 6.02
N LYS A 348 10.80 18.67 5.17
CA LYS A 348 10.56 19.88 4.35
C LYS A 348 9.33 19.77 3.44
N TYR A 349 9.00 18.55 2.98
CA TYR A 349 7.76 18.25 2.26
C TYR A 349 6.74 17.50 3.15
N LYS A 350 6.40 18.10 4.30
CA LYS A 350 5.57 17.47 5.33
C LYS A 350 4.22 16.93 4.83
N TRP A 351 3.60 17.58 3.84
CA TRP A 351 2.30 17.14 3.31
C TRP A 351 2.43 15.91 2.40
N ILE A 352 3.52 15.82 1.63
CA ILE A 352 3.87 14.59 0.89
C ILE A 352 4.17 13.46 1.88
N ALA A 353 4.93 13.74 2.95
CA ALA A 353 5.20 12.74 3.99
C ALA A 353 3.93 12.28 4.72
N LEU A 354 3.00 13.20 5.00
CA LEU A 354 1.68 12.87 5.56
C LEU A 354 0.90 11.96 4.61
N GLY A 355 0.83 12.33 3.33
CA GLY A 355 0.18 11.56 2.27
C GLY A 355 0.72 10.14 2.15
N LEU A 356 2.05 9.98 2.10
CA LEU A 356 2.71 8.67 2.00
C LEU A 356 2.36 7.75 3.17
N GLY A 357 2.43 8.24 4.41
CA GLY A 357 2.12 7.41 5.57
C GLY A 357 0.63 7.16 5.78
N ALA A 358 -0.23 8.12 5.44
CA ALA A 358 -1.68 7.90 5.44
C ALA A 358 -2.06 6.82 4.40
N SER A 359 -1.50 6.89 3.19
CA SER A 359 -1.63 5.85 2.16
C SER A 359 -1.18 4.47 2.65
N PHE A 360 -0.01 4.40 3.31
CA PHE A 360 0.53 3.15 3.85
C PHE A 360 -0.40 2.52 4.90
N ILE A 361 -0.93 3.31 5.84
CA ILE A 361 -1.87 2.83 6.87
C ILE A 361 -3.20 2.40 6.24
N CYS A 362 -3.77 3.21 5.35
CA CYS A 362 -5.05 2.89 4.73
C CYS A 362 -4.97 1.65 3.83
N MET A 363 -3.83 1.40 3.20
CA MET A 363 -3.58 0.14 2.49
C MET A 363 -3.66 -1.09 3.41
N LEU A 364 -3.10 -1.00 4.62
CA LEU A 364 -3.20 -2.06 5.62
C LEU A 364 -4.66 -2.30 6.03
N VAL A 365 -5.41 -1.21 6.24
CA VAL A 365 -6.84 -1.29 6.60
C VAL A 365 -7.64 -2.01 5.52
N GLY A 366 -7.44 -1.70 4.24
CA GLY A 366 -8.14 -2.37 3.14
C GLY A 366 -7.83 -3.84 3.05
N ASN A 367 -6.57 -4.18 3.30
CA ASN A 367 -6.09 -5.55 3.34
C ASN A 367 -6.53 -6.32 4.60
N LEU A 368 -7.28 -5.73 5.54
CA LEU A 368 -8.02 -6.50 6.55
C LEU A 368 -9.25 -7.21 5.98
N THR A 369 -9.75 -6.75 4.83
CA THR A 369 -10.90 -7.34 4.11
C THR A 369 -10.54 -7.82 2.71
N ASN A 370 -9.26 -7.68 2.35
CA ASN A 370 -8.68 -8.10 1.09
C ASN A 370 -7.31 -8.76 1.36
N SER A 371 -6.59 -9.19 0.33
CA SER A 371 -5.24 -9.77 0.47
C SER A 371 -4.38 -9.44 -0.75
N THR A 372 -4.56 -8.24 -1.29
CA THR A 372 -3.88 -7.79 -2.49
C THR A 372 -2.41 -7.49 -2.26
N ILE A 373 -1.97 -7.22 -1.03
CA ILE A 373 -0.54 -7.10 -0.67
C ILE A 373 0.27 -8.35 -1.05
N TRP A 374 -0.37 -9.50 -1.29
CA TRP A 374 0.30 -10.72 -1.78
C TRP A 374 0.49 -10.76 -3.30
N ILE A 375 -0.23 -9.91 -4.04
CA ILE A 375 -0.08 -9.76 -5.48
C ILE A 375 1.08 -8.79 -5.70
N LEU A 376 2.14 -9.23 -6.38
CA LEU A 376 3.34 -8.43 -6.61
C LEU A 376 3.05 -7.04 -7.19
N LYS A 377 2.02 -6.93 -8.06
CA LYS A 377 1.50 -5.66 -8.60
C LYS A 377 1.10 -4.62 -7.55
N VAL A 378 0.70 -5.05 -6.35
CA VAL A 378 0.33 -4.19 -5.22
C VAL A 378 1.40 -4.25 -4.12
N ALA A 379 2.03 -5.41 -3.92
CA ALA A 379 3.09 -5.61 -2.94
C ALA A 379 4.26 -4.65 -3.15
N LEU A 380 4.78 -4.58 -4.38
CA LEU A 380 5.93 -3.75 -4.70
C LEU A 380 5.67 -2.25 -4.44
N PRO A 381 4.59 -1.63 -4.95
CA PRO A 381 4.31 -0.24 -4.63
C PRO A 381 4.05 0.01 -3.14
N PHE A 382 3.43 -0.95 -2.44
CA PHE A 382 3.26 -0.86 -0.99
C PHE A 382 4.61 -0.80 -0.25
N TRP A 383 5.58 -1.64 -0.62
CA TRP A 383 6.92 -1.61 -0.01
C TRP A 383 7.77 -0.43 -0.46
N LEU A 384 7.54 0.09 -1.67
CA LEU A 384 8.11 1.36 -2.13
C LEU A 384 7.60 2.58 -1.33
N LEU A 385 6.33 2.58 -0.91
CA LEU A 385 5.81 3.56 0.05
C LEU A 385 6.55 3.46 1.39
N ALA A 386 6.72 2.25 1.92
CA ALA A 386 7.51 2.02 3.14
C ALA A 386 8.95 2.54 2.98
N GLY A 387 9.59 2.30 1.83
CA GLY A 387 10.91 2.84 1.53
C GLY A 387 10.97 4.35 1.55
N SER A 388 9.95 5.01 1.00
CA SER A 388 9.86 6.49 1.00
C SER A 388 9.72 7.05 2.41
N ILE A 389 8.88 6.43 3.25
CA ILE A 389 8.73 6.78 4.66
C ILE A 389 10.06 6.62 5.42
N ASN A 390 10.74 5.49 5.21
CA ASN A 390 12.01 5.20 5.86
C ASN A 390 13.10 6.19 5.42
N ALA A 391 13.19 6.50 4.14
CA ALA A 391 14.11 7.50 3.61
C ALA A 391 13.87 8.89 4.24
N ILE A 392 12.62 9.33 4.34
CA ILE A 392 12.25 10.59 5.02
C ILE A 392 12.72 10.61 6.47
N TYR A 393 12.53 9.50 7.21
CA TYR A 393 12.99 9.38 8.59
C TYR A 393 14.50 9.58 8.72
N PHE A 394 15.30 8.97 7.83
CA PHE A 394 16.76 9.14 7.84
C PHE A 394 17.19 10.57 7.51
N ILE A 395 16.52 11.25 6.56
CA ILE A 395 16.79 12.66 6.25
C ILE A 395 16.61 13.51 7.50
N VAL A 396 15.45 13.39 8.15
CA VAL A 396 15.10 14.17 9.35
C VAL A 396 16.05 13.85 10.51
N ARG A 397 16.38 12.57 10.73
CA ARG A 397 17.31 12.14 11.78
C ARG A 397 18.71 12.75 11.57
N ASN A 398 19.22 12.70 10.34
CA ASN A 398 20.57 13.20 10.03
C ASN A 398 20.65 14.72 10.17
N GLN A 399 19.61 15.45 9.76
CA GLN A 399 19.52 16.90 9.97
C GLN A 399 19.59 17.27 11.45
N LYS A 400 18.89 16.54 12.33
CA LYS A 400 18.97 16.77 13.78
C LYS A 400 20.37 16.53 14.35
N LEU A 401 21.04 15.47 13.91
CA LEU A 401 22.39 15.15 14.38
C LEU A 401 23.39 16.23 13.98
N GLN A 402 23.29 16.75 12.75
CA GLN A 402 24.13 17.86 12.29
C GLN A 402 23.92 19.12 13.12
N ILE A 403 22.67 19.47 13.45
CA ILE A 403 22.35 20.63 14.30
C ILE A 403 22.95 20.46 15.71
N LEU A 404 22.85 19.27 16.30
CA LEU A 404 23.42 18.98 17.62
C LEU A 404 24.96 19.08 17.62
N GLN A 405 25.61 18.57 16.57
CA GLN A 405 27.07 18.67 16.42
C GLN A 405 27.53 20.13 16.28
N LEU A 406 26.80 20.95 15.53
CA LEU A 406 27.11 22.38 15.40
C LEU A 406 26.97 23.14 16.73
N LYS A 407 25.91 22.84 17.50
CA LYS A 407 25.71 23.44 18.84
C LYS A 407 26.84 23.11 19.80
N ASN A 408 27.31 21.86 19.81
CA ASN A 408 28.40 21.44 20.69
C ASN A 408 29.75 22.10 20.34
N LYS A 409 29.97 22.45 19.07
CA LYS A 409 31.19 23.15 18.62
C LYS A 409 31.21 24.65 18.96
N GLN A 410 30.08 25.27 19.29
CA GLN A 410 30.00 26.69 19.66
C GLN A 410 30.19 26.95 21.17
N ILE A 411 30.25 25.89 21.97
CA ILE A 411 30.39 25.95 23.43
C ILE A 411 31.86 25.72 23.86
N ILE A 412 32.71 25.29 22.92
CA ILE A 412 34.16 25.16 23.05
C ILE A 412 34.77 26.38 22.38
#